data_AF-A0A3D4NRH0-F1
#
_entry.id   AF-A0A3D4NRH0-F1
#
_cell.length_a   1.000
_cell.length_b   1.000
_cell.length_c   1.000
_cell.angle_alpha   90.00
_cell.angle_beta   90.00
_cell.angle_gamma   90.00
#
_symmetry.space_group_name_H-M   'P 1'
#
loop_
_entity.id
_entity.type
_entity.pdbx_description
1 polymer ?
#
loop_
_entity_poly.entity_id
_entity_poly.type
_entity_poly.pdbx_seq_one_letter_code
_entity_poly.pdbx_strand_id
1 'polypeptide(L)'
;MRHLDVQVIDQALQWARAGQAQWLCTVLSTYGSAPRAPGAMLVTNGTGEHVGSLSGGCVEEEFLESLARGELREPAQIVSYGDSVEQRHRLRLPCGGVLIVLVEHRAASLEWIAHLESLQAALLGQRRLLRHIELSSGALRLDPDTGHGSERVQVVDERVRISVGPALRLILAGLSPVAEVCASFARAIGCEVIACDPREEMLHVQLEGVEMQRVLPSMFIAAGGCHAATAVVALTHDPRIDDLALMEAV
;
A
#
# COMPACT_ATOMS: atom_id res chain seq x y z
N MET A 1 -3.43 -2.45 -4.90
CA MET A 1 -2.66 -1.60 -3.96
C MET A 1 -1.18 -1.93 -4.12
N ARG A 2 -0.26 -1.23 -3.44
CA ARG A 2 1.19 -1.54 -3.43
C ARG A 2 1.58 -2.19 -2.10
N HIS A 3 2.70 -2.90 -2.06
CA HIS A 3 3.19 -3.52 -0.82
C HIS A 3 3.49 -2.49 0.27
N LEU A 4 3.96 -1.29 -0.10
CA LEU A 4 4.13 -0.18 0.85
C LEU A 4 2.82 0.18 1.58
N ASP A 5 1.66 0.04 0.92
CA ASP A 5 0.37 0.33 1.57
C ASP A 5 0.04 -0.72 2.65
N VAL A 6 0.53 -1.97 2.50
CA VAL A 6 0.44 -3.01 3.54
C VAL A 6 1.23 -2.56 4.77
N GLN A 7 2.48 -2.14 4.57
CA GLN A 7 3.36 -1.66 5.65
C GLN A 7 2.77 -0.45 6.39
N VAL A 8 2.11 0.45 5.66
CA VAL A 8 1.39 1.60 6.25
C VAL A 8 0.29 1.12 7.18
N ILE A 9 -0.56 0.18 6.74
CA ILE A 9 -1.67 -0.33 7.56
C ILE A 9 -1.15 -1.18 8.74
N ASP A 10 -0.09 -1.95 8.55
CA ASP A 10 0.55 -2.72 9.62
C ASP A 10 1.09 -1.80 10.71
N GLN A 11 1.79 -0.72 10.32
CA GLN A 11 2.31 0.26 11.27
C GLN A 11 1.18 1.00 11.98
N ALA A 12 0.15 1.42 11.24
CA ALA A 12 -1.04 2.04 11.78
C ALA A 12 -1.74 1.13 12.81
N LEU A 13 -1.80 -0.17 12.54
CA LEU A 13 -2.40 -1.15 13.44
C LEU A 13 -1.55 -1.35 14.70
N GLN A 14 -0.22 -1.38 14.55
CA GLN A 14 0.70 -1.47 15.68
C GLN A 14 0.58 -0.25 16.62
N TRP A 15 0.57 0.96 16.08
CA TRP A 15 0.42 2.18 16.86
C TRP A 15 -0.96 2.28 17.52
N ALA A 16 -2.04 1.95 16.81
CA ALA A 16 -3.38 1.93 17.37
C ALA A 16 -3.49 0.92 18.54
N ARG A 17 -2.93 -0.28 18.41
CA ARG A 17 -2.87 -1.28 19.49
C ARG A 17 -2.01 -0.83 20.68
N ALA A 18 -1.02 0.02 20.45
CA ALA A 18 -0.22 0.65 21.48
C ALA A 18 -0.89 1.89 22.12
N GLY A 19 -2.14 2.21 21.75
CA GLY A 19 -2.87 3.35 22.31
C GLY A 19 -2.45 4.70 21.74
N GLN A 20 -1.70 4.72 20.64
CA GLN A 20 -1.17 5.96 20.05
C GLN A 20 -2.15 6.56 19.05
N ALA A 21 -2.30 7.89 19.10
CA ALA A 21 -3.00 8.64 18.06
C ALA A 21 -2.12 8.77 16.81
N GLN A 22 -2.76 8.82 15.64
CA GLN A 22 -2.07 8.79 14.36
C GLN A 22 -2.84 9.55 13.28
N TRP A 23 -2.13 9.85 12.19
CA TRP A 23 -2.66 10.48 10.99
C TRP A 23 -2.54 9.50 9.85
N LEU A 24 -3.66 8.94 9.40
CA LEU A 24 -3.69 8.15 8.16
C LEU A 24 -3.97 9.11 7.01
N CYS A 25 -3.08 9.11 6.03
CA CYS A 25 -3.12 9.99 4.89
C CYS A 25 -3.35 9.16 3.62
N THR A 26 -4.22 9.63 2.73
CA THR A 26 -4.46 9.01 1.43
C THR A 26 -4.46 10.04 0.33
N VAL A 27 -3.69 9.79 -0.74
CA VAL A 27 -3.72 10.61 -1.96
C VAL A 27 -5.07 10.45 -2.64
N LEU A 28 -5.84 11.53 -2.77
CA LEU A 28 -7.16 11.53 -3.39
C LEU A 28 -7.08 11.73 -4.90
N SER A 29 -6.32 12.74 -5.31
CA SER A 29 -6.14 13.06 -6.72
C SER A 29 -4.80 13.74 -6.95
N THR A 30 -4.33 13.65 -8.18
CA THR A 30 -3.12 14.31 -8.62
C THR A 30 -3.35 14.99 -9.96
N TYR A 31 -2.66 16.12 -10.18
CA TYR A 31 -2.61 16.80 -11.46
C TYR A 31 -1.15 17.05 -11.86
N GLY A 32 -0.83 16.94 -13.15
CA GLY A 32 0.55 17.01 -13.65
C GLY A 32 1.37 15.77 -13.28
N SER A 33 2.71 15.90 -13.29
CA SER A 33 3.63 14.79 -12.98
C SER A 33 3.77 14.56 -11.48
N ALA A 34 2.69 14.12 -10.84
CA ALA A 34 2.73 13.73 -9.44
C ALA A 34 3.31 12.32 -9.28
N PRO A 35 4.22 12.11 -8.33
CA PRO A 35 4.99 10.87 -8.19
C PRO A 35 4.21 9.67 -7.61
N ARG A 36 3.08 9.89 -6.93
CA ARG A 36 2.24 8.81 -6.38
C ARG A 36 0.82 8.87 -6.95
N ALA A 37 0.23 7.70 -7.21
CA ALA A 37 -1.11 7.59 -7.76
C ALA A 37 -2.19 7.76 -6.67
N PRO A 38 -3.43 8.13 -7.05
CA PRO A 38 -4.59 8.07 -6.16
C PRO A 38 -4.68 6.73 -5.42
N GLY A 39 -4.95 6.81 -4.12
CA GLY A 39 -5.00 5.69 -3.18
C GLY A 39 -3.67 5.38 -2.48
N ALA A 40 -2.55 6.02 -2.84
CA ALA A 40 -1.29 5.87 -2.11
C ALA A 40 -1.44 6.36 -0.66
N MET A 41 -0.84 5.63 0.28
CA MET A 41 -1.01 5.90 1.71
C MET A 41 0.29 6.32 2.40
N LEU A 42 0.12 7.07 3.50
CA LEU A 42 1.14 7.37 4.49
C LEU A 42 0.48 7.37 5.88
N VAL A 43 1.17 6.88 6.89
CA VAL A 43 0.75 7.03 8.29
C VAL A 43 1.86 7.72 9.08
N THR A 44 1.50 8.62 9.98
CA THR A 44 2.44 9.21 10.95
C THR A 44 1.83 9.27 12.35
N ASN A 45 2.67 9.29 13.37
CA ASN A 45 2.28 9.50 14.76
C ASN A 45 2.63 10.92 15.23
N GLY A 46 2.33 11.23 16.50
CA GLY A 46 2.56 12.56 17.05
C GLY A 46 4.03 12.96 17.23
N THR A 47 4.97 12.03 17.05
CA THR A 47 6.41 12.30 17.14
C THR A 47 7.05 12.60 15.79
N GLY A 48 6.28 12.49 14.70
CA GLY A 48 6.75 12.69 13.32
C GLY A 48 7.36 11.45 12.67
N GLU A 49 7.38 10.31 13.37
CA GLU A 49 7.70 9.02 12.75
C GLU A 49 6.62 8.68 11.72
N HIS A 50 7.01 8.20 10.53
CA HIS A 50 6.07 7.91 9.46
C HIS A 50 6.49 6.71 8.61
N VAL A 51 5.49 6.06 8.01
CA VAL A 51 5.63 4.97 7.04
C VAL A 51 4.75 5.29 5.84
N GLY A 52 5.22 4.96 4.64
CA GLY A 52 4.51 5.25 3.39
C GLY A 52 5.04 6.48 2.68
N SER A 53 4.34 6.90 1.62
CA SER A 53 4.75 8.06 0.83
C SER A 53 3.60 8.67 0.04
N LEU A 54 3.52 9.99 0.08
CA LEU A 54 2.59 10.85 -0.64
C LEU A 54 3.21 11.42 -1.93
N SER A 55 4.49 11.79 -1.88
CA SER A 55 5.22 12.34 -3.02
C SER A 55 6.66 11.85 -3.19
N GLY A 56 7.26 11.30 -2.14
CA GLY A 56 8.66 10.87 -2.14
C GLY A 56 9.65 11.96 -1.75
N GLY A 57 9.21 12.97 -0.97
CA GLY A 57 10.11 13.97 -0.41
C GLY A 57 9.41 15.24 0.05
N CYS A 58 9.41 16.28 -0.79
CA CYS A 58 9.09 17.65 -0.38
C CYS A 58 7.69 17.85 0.21
N VAL A 59 6.67 17.07 -0.21
CA VAL A 59 5.33 17.17 0.40
C VAL A 59 5.32 16.57 1.80
N GLU A 60 6.03 15.47 2.02
CA GLU A 60 6.10 14.82 3.32
C GLU A 60 6.74 15.73 4.38
N GLU A 61 7.79 16.46 4.02
CA GLU A 61 8.43 17.44 4.92
C GLU A 61 7.45 18.55 5.35
N GLU A 62 6.80 19.21 4.39
CA GLU A 62 5.80 20.25 4.66
C GLU A 62 4.61 19.70 5.45
N PHE A 63 4.17 18.48 5.16
CA PHE A 63 3.09 17.81 5.88
C PHE A 63 3.46 17.61 7.35
N LEU A 64 4.67 17.11 7.65
CA LEU A 64 5.15 16.92 9.02
C LEU A 64 5.33 18.24 9.76
N GLU A 65 5.76 19.31 9.08
CA GLU A 65 5.81 20.64 9.67
C GLU A 65 4.40 21.17 10.01
N SER A 66 3.43 20.98 9.13
CA SER A 66 2.02 21.37 9.35
C SER A 66 1.41 20.59 10.53
N LEU A 67 1.76 19.30 10.66
CA LEU A 67 1.40 18.46 11.79
C LEU A 67 2.00 19.00 13.10
N ALA A 68 3.28 19.37 13.10
CA ALA A 68 3.97 19.95 14.25
C ALA A 68 3.37 21.30 14.68
N ARG A 69 2.85 22.09 13.73
CA ARG A 69 2.10 23.33 14.00
C ARG A 69 0.67 23.08 14.53
N GLY A 70 0.19 21.83 14.49
CA GLY A 70 -1.13 21.45 14.99
C GLY A 70 -2.28 21.76 14.02
N GLU A 71 -1.98 21.96 12.75
CA GLU A 71 -2.95 22.38 11.71
C GLU A 71 -3.81 21.21 11.17
N LEU A 72 -3.49 19.98 11.58
CA LEU A 72 -4.06 18.75 11.03
C LEU A 72 -4.88 17.97 12.06
N ARG A 73 -5.67 18.64 12.91
CA ARG A 73 -6.33 17.98 14.06
C ARG A 73 -7.77 17.57 13.83
N GLU A 74 -8.39 17.97 12.71
CA GLU A 74 -9.75 17.59 12.40
C GLU A 74 -9.88 16.07 12.19
N PRO A 75 -11.02 15.45 12.52
CA PRO A 75 -11.23 14.01 12.36
C PRO A 75 -10.96 13.50 10.95
N ALA A 76 -11.29 14.32 9.95
CA ALA A 76 -10.93 14.16 8.55
C ALA A 76 -10.87 15.53 7.86
N GLN A 77 -9.82 15.79 7.09
CA GLN A 77 -9.68 17.03 6.33
C GLN A 77 -8.93 16.79 5.02
N ILE A 78 -9.22 17.60 4.01
CA ILE A 78 -8.52 17.56 2.73
C ILE A 78 -7.48 18.68 2.70
N VAL A 79 -6.24 18.33 2.34
CA VAL A 79 -5.13 19.25 2.18
C VAL A 79 -4.68 19.26 0.73
N SER A 80 -4.59 20.45 0.14
CA SER A 80 -4.10 20.69 -1.22
C SER A 80 -2.67 21.19 -1.17
N TYR A 81 -1.77 20.51 -1.88
CA TYR A 81 -0.37 20.87 -2.03
C TYR A 81 -0.09 21.29 -3.47
N GLY A 82 0.59 22.43 -3.63
CA GLY A 82 0.95 22.95 -4.96
C GLY A 82 -0.15 23.77 -5.64
N ASP A 83 -1.18 24.16 -4.90
CA ASP A 83 -2.31 24.94 -5.44
C ASP A 83 -1.85 26.34 -5.88
N SER A 84 -1.12 27.03 -4.99
CA SER A 84 -0.58 28.37 -5.27
C SER A 84 0.79 28.33 -5.96
N VAL A 85 1.12 29.40 -6.69
CA VAL A 85 2.43 29.59 -7.32
C VAL A 85 3.55 29.57 -6.26
N GLU A 86 3.31 30.21 -5.11
CA GLU A 86 4.26 30.25 -3.99
C GLU A 86 4.50 28.85 -3.40
N GLN A 87 3.44 28.05 -3.23
CA GLN A 87 3.58 26.66 -2.77
C GLN A 87 4.35 25.80 -3.78
N ARG A 88 4.08 25.95 -5.09
CA ARG A 88 4.82 25.22 -6.13
C ARG A 88 6.31 25.53 -6.13
N HIS A 89 6.67 26.79 -5.89
CA HIS A 89 8.08 27.19 -5.72
C HIS A 89 8.69 26.66 -4.42
N ARG A 90 7.96 26.74 -3.29
CA ARG A 90 8.44 26.30 -1.96
C ARG A 90 8.62 24.78 -1.88
N LEU A 91 7.61 24.03 -2.31
CA LEU A 91 7.60 22.56 -2.34
C LEU A 91 8.51 21.99 -3.43
N ARG A 92 9.22 22.84 -4.19
CA ARG A 92 10.05 22.46 -5.34
C ARG A 92 9.34 21.41 -6.17
N LEU A 93 8.14 21.72 -6.65
CA LEU A 93 7.44 20.88 -7.61
C LEU A 93 7.89 21.35 -9.01
N PRO A 94 9.04 20.88 -9.56
CA PRO A 94 9.57 21.39 -10.84
C PRO A 94 8.61 21.13 -12.01
N CYS A 95 7.70 20.16 -11.83
CA CYS A 95 6.68 19.79 -12.79
C CYS A 95 5.37 20.59 -12.67
N GLY A 96 5.21 21.42 -11.63
CA GLY A 96 3.99 22.21 -11.41
C GLY A 96 2.74 21.40 -11.02
N GLY A 97 2.92 20.19 -10.50
CA GLY A 97 1.81 19.31 -10.13
C GLY A 97 1.02 19.78 -8.90
N VAL A 98 -0.20 19.28 -8.75
CA VAL A 98 -1.06 19.48 -7.56
C VAL A 98 -1.35 18.12 -6.94
N LEU A 99 -1.30 18.04 -5.62
CA LEU A 99 -1.55 16.83 -4.85
C LEU A 99 -2.63 17.11 -3.81
N ILE A 100 -3.73 16.37 -3.88
CA ILE A 100 -4.83 16.48 -2.92
C ILE A 100 -4.79 15.26 -2.00
N VAL A 101 -4.71 15.49 -0.69
CA VAL A 101 -4.51 14.44 0.31
C VAL A 101 -5.64 14.51 1.34
N LEU A 102 -6.29 13.38 1.58
CA LEU A 102 -7.12 13.18 2.77
C LEU A 102 -6.21 12.91 3.95
N VAL A 103 -6.38 13.67 5.02
CA VAL A 103 -5.69 13.51 6.30
C VAL A 103 -6.73 13.17 7.35
N GLU A 104 -6.57 12.03 8.02
CA GLU A 104 -7.48 11.56 9.06
C GLU A 104 -6.75 11.44 10.39
N HIS A 105 -7.08 12.32 11.34
CA HIS A 105 -6.57 12.26 12.69
C HIS A 105 -7.40 11.28 13.52
N ARG A 106 -6.78 10.16 13.93
CA ARG A 106 -7.45 9.05 14.63
C ARG A 106 -6.81 8.82 15.98
N ALA A 107 -7.62 8.93 17.03
CA ALA A 107 -7.27 8.38 18.33
C ALA A 107 -7.31 6.83 18.27
N ALA A 108 -6.51 6.19 19.11
CA ALA A 108 -6.60 4.74 19.29
C ALA A 108 -7.95 4.36 19.90
N SER A 109 -8.67 3.45 19.24
CA SER A 109 -9.93 2.89 19.71
C SER A 109 -10.12 1.47 19.17
N LEU A 110 -10.98 0.68 19.82
CA LEU A 110 -11.30 -0.67 19.36
C LEU A 110 -11.95 -0.65 17.97
N GLU A 111 -12.80 0.35 17.69
CA GLU A 111 -13.41 0.53 16.38
C GLU A 111 -12.35 0.80 15.29
N TRP A 112 -11.38 1.67 15.59
CA TRP A 112 -10.31 1.99 14.66
C TRP A 112 -9.37 0.80 14.40
N ILE A 113 -9.04 0.05 15.45
CA ILE A 113 -8.27 -1.20 15.32
C ILE A 113 -9.00 -2.20 14.41
N ALA A 114 -10.30 -2.44 14.65
CA ALA A 114 -11.10 -3.35 13.83
C ALA A 114 -11.22 -2.88 12.37
N HIS A 115 -11.29 -1.56 12.15
CA HIS A 115 -11.26 -0.96 10.81
C HIS A 115 -9.93 -1.24 10.11
N LEU A 116 -8.79 -1.02 10.78
CA LEU A 116 -7.45 -1.29 10.24
C LEU A 116 -7.22 -2.78 9.95
N GLU A 117 -7.67 -3.68 10.82
CA GLU A 117 -7.60 -5.13 10.60
C GLU A 117 -8.39 -5.53 9.33
N SER A 118 -9.55 -4.90 9.11
CA SER A 118 -10.32 -5.14 7.89
C SER A 118 -9.62 -4.63 6.63
N LEU A 119 -8.90 -3.50 6.71
CA LEU A 119 -8.08 -2.98 5.61
C LEU A 119 -6.87 -3.88 5.34
N GLN A 120 -6.19 -4.34 6.40
CA GLN A 120 -5.07 -5.27 6.32
C GLN A 120 -5.51 -6.57 5.62
N ALA A 121 -6.62 -7.17 6.05
CA ALA A 121 -7.19 -8.36 5.43
C ALA A 121 -7.49 -8.14 3.93
N ALA A 122 -7.97 -6.97 3.54
CA ALA A 122 -8.23 -6.64 2.14
C ALA A 122 -6.94 -6.50 1.31
N LEU A 123 -5.91 -5.87 1.89
CA LEU A 123 -4.59 -5.72 1.27
C LEU A 123 -3.84 -7.05 1.13
N LEU A 124 -4.06 -7.98 2.06
CA LEU A 124 -3.59 -9.37 2.01
C LEU A 124 -4.47 -10.27 1.13
N GLY A 125 -5.44 -9.70 0.41
CA GLY A 125 -6.21 -10.38 -0.64
C GLY A 125 -7.35 -11.26 -0.19
N GLN A 126 -7.78 -11.17 1.08
CA GLN A 126 -8.95 -11.93 1.56
C GLN A 126 -10.27 -11.43 0.96
N ARG A 127 -10.37 -10.12 0.67
CA ARG A 127 -11.56 -9.49 0.08
C ARG A 127 -11.21 -8.12 -0.50
N ARG A 128 -12.11 -7.56 -1.31
CA ARG A 128 -12.09 -6.13 -1.67
C ARG A 128 -13.13 -5.37 -0.85
N LEU A 129 -12.77 -4.14 -0.46
CA LEU A 129 -13.59 -3.27 0.36
C LEU A 129 -13.72 -1.90 -0.28
N LEU A 130 -14.91 -1.32 -0.17
CA LEU A 130 -15.16 0.08 -0.43
C LEU A 130 -15.17 0.81 0.91
N ARG A 131 -14.17 1.66 1.12
CA ARG A 131 -14.03 2.47 2.32
C ARG A 131 -14.71 3.81 2.12
N HIS A 132 -15.63 4.15 3.02
CA HIS A 132 -16.33 5.43 3.07
C HIS A 132 -15.83 6.26 4.23
N ILE A 133 -15.59 7.55 3.98
CA ILE A 133 -15.19 8.54 4.97
C ILE A 133 -16.10 9.76 4.79
N GLU A 134 -16.71 10.23 5.88
CA GLU A 134 -17.42 11.50 5.92
C GLU A 134 -16.51 12.58 6.52
N LEU A 135 -16.27 13.67 5.79
CA LEU A 135 -15.26 14.67 6.17
C LEU A 135 -15.66 15.43 7.44
N SER A 136 -16.92 15.85 7.55
CA SER A 136 -17.40 16.67 8.67
C SER A 136 -17.37 15.96 10.03
N SER A 137 -17.63 14.65 10.06
CA SER A 137 -17.73 13.86 11.29
C SER A 137 -16.52 12.95 11.51
N GLY A 138 -15.75 12.68 10.45
CA GLY A 138 -14.76 11.61 10.42
C GLY A 138 -15.39 10.21 10.47
N ALA A 139 -16.71 10.05 10.31
CA ALA A 139 -17.34 8.74 10.36
C ALA A 139 -16.80 7.80 9.27
N LEU A 140 -16.65 6.52 9.61
CA LEU A 140 -16.07 5.49 8.75
C LEU A 140 -17.05 4.34 8.53
N ARG A 141 -17.04 3.81 7.31
CA ARG A 141 -17.78 2.60 6.96
C ARG A 141 -17.04 1.77 5.93
N LEU A 142 -17.14 0.46 6.03
CA LEU A 142 -16.58 -0.48 5.07
C LEU A 142 -17.72 -1.30 4.46
N ASP A 143 -17.83 -1.27 3.14
CA ASP A 143 -18.73 -2.14 2.38
C ASP A 143 -17.93 -3.15 1.56
N PRO A 144 -18.50 -4.31 1.22
CA PRO A 144 -17.94 -5.18 0.18
C PRO A 144 -17.84 -4.42 -1.16
N ASP A 145 -16.68 -4.49 -1.81
CA ASP A 145 -16.49 -3.95 -3.16
C ASP A 145 -16.55 -5.09 -4.19
N THR A 146 -17.52 -5.01 -5.09
CA THR A 146 -17.73 -6.00 -6.15
C THR A 146 -16.84 -5.75 -7.38
N GLY A 147 -16.04 -4.69 -7.39
CA GLY A 147 -15.08 -4.40 -8.46
C GLY A 147 -15.68 -3.78 -9.73
N HIS A 148 -16.93 -3.32 -9.68
CA HIS A 148 -17.64 -2.73 -10.83
C HIS A 148 -17.44 -1.21 -10.98
N GLY A 149 -16.59 -0.58 -10.16
CA GLY A 149 -16.29 0.85 -10.23
C GLY A 149 -15.04 1.17 -11.07
N SER A 150 -15.08 2.25 -11.85
CA SER A 150 -13.99 2.66 -12.75
C SER A 150 -12.82 3.38 -12.06
N GLU A 151 -13.04 3.97 -10.89
CA GLU A 151 -12.04 4.80 -10.21
C GLU A 151 -11.78 4.33 -8.78
N ARG A 152 -10.49 4.24 -8.42
CA ARG A 152 -10.05 3.79 -7.08
C ARG A 152 -10.48 4.76 -5.99
N VAL A 153 -10.43 6.06 -6.25
CA VAL A 153 -10.79 7.10 -5.30
C VAL A 153 -11.83 8.00 -5.91
N GLN A 154 -12.88 8.32 -5.14
CA GLN A 154 -13.93 9.25 -5.54
C GLN A 154 -14.19 10.21 -4.38
N VAL A 155 -14.33 11.49 -4.70
CA VAL A 155 -14.72 12.53 -3.76
C VAL A 155 -16.02 13.13 -4.27
N VAL A 156 -17.09 13.02 -3.49
CA VAL A 156 -18.42 13.55 -3.82
C VAL A 156 -18.96 14.28 -2.60
N ASP A 157 -19.14 15.59 -2.73
CA ASP A 157 -19.51 16.48 -1.63
C ASP A 157 -18.57 16.30 -0.42
N GLU A 158 -19.12 16.07 0.78
CA GLU A 158 -18.41 15.84 2.03
C GLU A 158 -18.02 14.35 2.25
N ARG A 159 -17.97 13.55 1.19
CA ARG A 159 -17.72 12.10 1.28
C ARG A 159 -16.60 11.64 0.37
N VAL A 160 -15.69 10.88 0.94
CA VAL A 160 -14.61 10.19 0.22
C VAL A 160 -14.89 8.70 0.16
N ARG A 161 -14.70 8.10 -1.01
CA ARG A 161 -14.78 6.66 -1.26
C ARG A 161 -13.46 6.15 -1.80
N ILE A 162 -12.92 5.09 -1.20
CA ILE A 162 -11.65 4.49 -1.61
C ILE A 162 -11.84 2.97 -1.75
N SER A 163 -11.62 2.44 -2.94
CA SER A 163 -11.53 0.99 -3.17
C SER A 163 -10.20 0.49 -2.64
N VAL A 164 -10.27 -0.43 -1.68
CA VAL A 164 -9.14 -1.11 -1.06
C VAL A 164 -9.21 -2.59 -1.44
N GLY A 165 -8.15 -3.08 -2.06
CA GLY A 165 -8.04 -4.46 -2.48
C GLY A 165 -6.60 -4.93 -2.41
N PRO A 166 -6.32 -6.17 -2.84
CA PRO A 166 -5.02 -6.78 -2.64
C PRO A 166 -3.86 -5.92 -3.15
N ALA A 167 -2.76 -5.96 -2.41
CA ALA A 167 -1.48 -5.48 -2.87
C ALA A 167 -1.01 -6.35 -4.05
N LEU A 168 -0.28 -5.74 -4.99
CA LEU A 168 0.33 -6.51 -6.07
C LEU A 168 1.39 -7.43 -5.50
N ARG A 169 1.32 -8.72 -5.85
CA ARG A 169 2.26 -9.75 -5.42
C ARG A 169 2.87 -10.44 -6.64
N LEU A 170 4.17 -10.71 -6.57
CA LEU A 170 4.89 -11.55 -7.52
C LEU A 170 5.43 -12.77 -6.79
N ILE A 171 5.06 -13.96 -7.25
CA ILE A 171 5.69 -15.22 -6.84
C ILE A 171 6.67 -15.63 -7.93
N LEU A 172 7.94 -15.75 -7.56
CA LEU A 172 8.99 -16.31 -8.38
C LEU A 172 9.05 -17.81 -8.10
N ALA A 173 8.61 -18.61 -9.07
CA ALA A 173 8.69 -20.06 -9.02
C ALA A 173 10.10 -20.49 -9.41
N GLY A 174 10.93 -20.62 -8.38
CA GLY A 174 12.34 -20.97 -8.42
C GLY A 174 13.27 -19.79 -8.70
N LEU A 175 14.48 -19.92 -8.19
CA LEU A 175 15.54 -18.93 -8.24
C LEU A 175 16.47 -19.18 -9.43
N SER A 176 16.81 -18.10 -10.11
CA SER A 176 17.77 -18.05 -11.20
C SER A 176 18.30 -16.62 -11.31
N PRO A 177 19.36 -16.36 -12.09
CA PRO A 177 19.80 -14.99 -12.37
C PRO A 177 18.68 -14.12 -12.97
N VAL A 178 17.75 -14.72 -13.72
CA VAL A 178 16.57 -14.01 -14.23
C VAL A 178 15.60 -13.68 -13.10
N ALA A 179 15.38 -14.60 -12.15
CA ALA A 179 14.52 -14.36 -10.99
C ALA A 179 15.02 -13.19 -10.12
N GLU A 180 16.32 -13.05 -9.93
CA GLU A 180 16.91 -11.92 -9.21
C GLU A 180 16.60 -10.58 -9.89
N VAL A 181 16.74 -10.52 -11.22
CA VAL A 181 16.41 -9.33 -12.00
C VAL A 181 14.90 -9.05 -11.96
N CYS A 182 14.05 -10.07 -12.13
CA CYS A 182 12.60 -9.94 -12.00
C CYS A 182 12.19 -9.43 -10.61
N ALA A 183 12.82 -9.93 -9.54
CA ALA A 183 12.58 -9.48 -8.18
C ALA A 183 12.87 -7.98 -8.04
N SER A 184 14.01 -7.52 -8.55
CA SER A 184 14.39 -6.10 -8.47
C SER A 184 13.40 -5.19 -9.18
N PHE A 185 12.95 -5.55 -10.39
CA PHE A 185 11.93 -4.77 -11.12
C PHE A 185 10.58 -4.77 -10.40
N ALA A 186 10.14 -5.93 -9.90
CA ALA A 186 8.88 -6.06 -9.18
C ALA A 186 8.86 -5.24 -7.89
N ARG A 187 9.97 -5.26 -7.13
CA ARG A 187 10.18 -4.40 -5.95
C ARG A 187 10.16 -2.91 -6.34
N ALA A 188 10.84 -2.53 -7.42
CA ALA A 188 10.90 -1.15 -7.87
C ALA A 188 9.53 -0.57 -8.24
N ILE A 189 8.63 -1.39 -8.77
CA ILE A 189 7.23 -0.99 -9.02
C ILE A 189 6.32 -1.18 -7.79
N GLY A 190 6.85 -1.63 -6.65
CA GLY A 190 6.14 -1.73 -5.38
C GLY A 190 5.26 -2.98 -5.23
N CYS A 191 5.61 -4.08 -5.87
CA CYS A 191 5.02 -5.39 -5.58
C CYS A 191 5.65 -6.01 -4.33
N GLU A 192 4.89 -6.81 -3.63
CA GLU A 192 5.42 -7.83 -2.72
C GLU A 192 6.08 -8.92 -3.57
N VAL A 193 7.29 -9.35 -3.21
CA VAL A 193 8.00 -10.37 -3.98
C VAL A 193 8.30 -11.53 -3.06
N ILE A 194 7.85 -12.72 -3.47
CA ILE A 194 8.06 -13.98 -2.77
C ILE A 194 8.79 -14.91 -3.73
N ALA A 195 9.91 -15.50 -3.32
CA ALA A 195 10.64 -16.48 -4.11
C ALA A 195 10.53 -17.86 -3.46
N CYS A 196 9.99 -18.83 -4.19
CA CYS A 196 9.84 -20.20 -3.73
C CYS A 196 10.87 -21.08 -4.44
N ASP A 197 11.78 -21.72 -3.70
CA ASP A 197 12.71 -22.68 -4.28
C ASP A 197 12.99 -23.83 -3.30
N PRO A 198 12.72 -25.10 -3.68
CA PRO A 198 12.95 -26.26 -2.81
C PRO A 198 14.39 -26.79 -2.88
N ARG A 199 15.21 -26.33 -3.83
CA ARG A 199 16.53 -26.91 -4.11
C ARG A 199 17.52 -26.58 -3.00
N GLU A 200 18.26 -27.58 -2.53
CA GLU A 200 19.20 -27.43 -1.41
C GLU A 200 20.30 -26.42 -1.72
N GLU A 201 20.79 -26.37 -2.97
CA GLU A 201 21.81 -25.42 -3.41
C GLU A 201 21.36 -23.95 -3.30
N MET A 202 20.05 -23.69 -3.25
CA MET A 202 19.50 -22.34 -3.16
C MET A 202 19.21 -21.88 -1.72
N LEU A 203 19.38 -22.75 -0.71
CA LEU A 203 19.01 -22.46 0.69
C LEU A 203 19.69 -21.23 1.29
N HIS A 204 20.90 -20.94 0.82
CA HIS A 204 21.74 -19.83 1.30
C HIS A 204 21.55 -18.54 0.49
N VAL A 205 20.88 -18.61 -0.65
CA VAL A 205 20.60 -17.41 -1.45
C VAL A 205 19.58 -16.55 -0.72
N GLN A 206 19.88 -15.27 -0.64
CA GLN A 206 19.00 -14.25 -0.07
C GLN A 206 18.96 -13.09 -1.05
N LEU A 207 17.75 -12.69 -1.40
CA LEU A 207 17.53 -11.51 -2.22
C LEU A 207 17.00 -10.41 -1.32
N GLU A 208 17.59 -9.22 -1.43
CA GLU A 208 17.19 -8.09 -0.61
C GLU A 208 15.71 -7.77 -0.83
N GLY A 209 14.95 -7.63 0.26
CA GLY A 209 13.52 -7.28 0.22
C GLY A 209 12.62 -8.27 -0.50
N VAL A 210 13.04 -9.54 -0.60
CA VAL A 210 12.25 -10.65 -1.11
C VAL A 210 11.99 -11.64 0.03
N GLU A 211 10.76 -12.11 0.14
CA GLU A 211 10.42 -13.19 1.06
C GLU A 211 10.88 -14.53 0.48
N MET A 212 11.75 -15.25 1.20
CA MET A 212 12.32 -16.51 0.73
C MET A 212 11.56 -17.70 1.31
N GLN A 213 10.96 -18.51 0.44
CA GLN A 213 10.17 -19.69 0.77
C GLN A 213 10.89 -20.96 0.31
N ARG A 214 11.27 -21.81 1.25
CA ARG A 214 12.07 -23.03 1.00
C ARG A 214 11.19 -24.25 0.73
N VAL A 215 10.25 -24.07 -0.18
CA VAL A 215 9.23 -25.07 -0.52
C VAL A 215 9.02 -25.07 -2.03
N LEU A 216 8.39 -26.13 -2.55
CA LEU A 216 7.90 -26.12 -3.91
C LEU A 216 6.92 -24.96 -4.10
N PRO A 217 7.02 -24.17 -5.19
CA PRO A 217 6.10 -23.05 -5.42
C PRO A 217 4.64 -23.51 -5.46
N SER A 218 4.35 -24.67 -6.06
CA SER A 218 3.01 -25.25 -6.07
C SER A 218 2.46 -25.49 -4.66
N MET A 219 3.28 -25.98 -3.72
CA MET A 219 2.84 -26.16 -2.33
C MET A 219 2.54 -24.83 -1.63
N PHE A 220 3.33 -23.79 -1.90
CA PHE A 220 3.08 -22.46 -1.38
C PHE A 220 1.77 -21.86 -1.92
N ILE A 221 1.53 -22.03 -3.22
CA ILE A 221 0.29 -21.58 -3.88
C ILE A 221 -0.92 -22.33 -3.32
N ALA A 222 -0.86 -23.67 -3.24
CA ALA A 222 -1.92 -24.52 -2.70
C ALA A 222 -2.28 -24.20 -1.24
N ALA A 223 -1.31 -23.70 -0.46
CA ALA A 223 -1.52 -23.27 0.92
C ALA A 223 -2.19 -21.87 1.04
N GLY A 224 -2.62 -21.26 -0.07
CA GLY A 224 -3.24 -19.94 -0.08
C GLY A 224 -2.24 -18.78 -0.24
N GLY A 225 -1.03 -19.05 -0.76
CA GLY A 225 -0.02 -18.02 -1.03
C GLY A 225 -0.41 -17.03 -2.14
N CYS A 226 -1.46 -17.34 -2.91
CA CYS A 226 -1.99 -16.52 -4.00
C CYS A 226 -3.30 -15.82 -3.65
N HIS A 227 -3.50 -14.66 -4.27
CA HIS A 227 -4.77 -13.94 -4.29
C HIS A 227 -4.99 -13.31 -5.67
N ALA A 228 -6.14 -12.68 -5.88
CA ALA A 228 -6.54 -12.13 -7.19
C ALA A 228 -5.60 -11.07 -7.82
N ALA A 229 -4.64 -10.53 -7.06
CA ALA A 229 -3.60 -9.64 -7.58
C ALA A 229 -2.17 -10.24 -7.52
N THR A 230 -2.06 -11.56 -7.53
CA THR A 230 -0.80 -12.29 -7.61
C THR A 230 -0.46 -12.64 -9.04
N ALA A 231 0.77 -12.34 -9.46
CA ALA A 231 1.38 -12.91 -10.65
C ALA A 231 2.35 -14.03 -10.24
N VAL A 232 2.37 -15.13 -11.00
CA VAL A 232 3.33 -16.23 -10.83
C VAL A 232 4.22 -16.29 -12.05
N VAL A 233 5.54 -16.34 -11.85
CA VAL A 233 6.53 -16.40 -12.93
C VAL A 233 7.48 -17.57 -12.70
N ALA A 234 7.48 -18.50 -13.64
CA ALA A 234 8.31 -19.71 -13.65
C ALA A 234 9.64 -19.48 -14.37
N LEU A 235 10.77 -19.80 -13.71
CA LEU A 235 12.10 -19.29 -14.11
C LEU A 235 13.23 -20.32 -13.98
N THR A 236 12.93 -21.63 -13.92
CA THR A 236 13.94 -22.67 -13.67
C THR A 236 14.20 -23.62 -14.83
N HIS A 237 13.34 -23.63 -15.86
CA HIS A 237 13.31 -24.64 -16.92
C HIS A 237 13.17 -26.08 -16.40
N ASP A 238 12.85 -26.27 -15.13
CA ASP A 238 12.58 -27.56 -14.52
C ASP A 238 11.06 -27.77 -14.46
N PRO A 239 10.47 -28.69 -15.24
CA PRO A 239 9.03 -28.90 -15.27
C PRO A 239 8.47 -29.32 -13.91
N ARG A 240 9.30 -29.86 -13.02
CA ARG A 240 8.87 -30.23 -11.65
C ARG A 240 8.64 -29.02 -10.77
N ILE A 241 9.22 -27.86 -11.11
CA ILE A 241 9.04 -26.59 -10.42
C ILE A 241 8.08 -25.71 -11.23
N ASP A 242 8.40 -25.49 -12.50
CA ASP A 242 7.71 -24.55 -13.38
C ASP A 242 6.28 -25.01 -13.70
N ASP A 243 6.11 -26.21 -14.28
CA ASP A 243 4.79 -26.68 -14.71
C ASP A 243 3.86 -26.89 -13.52
N LEU A 244 4.36 -27.45 -12.41
CA LEU A 244 3.55 -27.62 -11.20
C LEU A 244 3.11 -26.28 -10.61
N ALA A 245 3.96 -25.26 -10.62
CA ALA A 245 3.60 -23.93 -10.14
C ALA A 245 2.50 -23.30 -11.02
N LEU A 246 2.62 -23.43 -12.35
CA LEU A 246 1.65 -22.87 -13.28
C LEU A 246 0.30 -23.61 -13.23
N MET A 247 0.31 -24.94 -13.07
CA MET A 247 -0.92 -25.72 -12.93
C MET A 247 -1.71 -25.34 -11.67
N GLU A 248 -1.03 -25.08 -10.56
CA GLU A 248 -1.68 -24.67 -9.31
C GLU A 248 -2.12 -23.19 -9.31
N ALA A 249 -1.55 -22.36 -10.18
CA ALA A 249 -1.85 -20.93 -10.26
C ALA A 249 -3.13 -20.59 -11.04
N VAL A 250 -3.77 -21.56 -11.70
CA VAL A 250 -4.98 -21.42 -12.53
C VAL A 250 -6.22 -21.82 -11.74
#